data_AF-A0A2N5YSS0-F1
#
_entry.id   AF-A0A2N5YSS0-F1
#
_cell.length_a   1.000
_cell.length_b   1.000
_cell.length_c   1.000
_cell.angle_alpha   90.00
_cell.angle_beta   90.00
_cell.angle_gamma   90.00
#
_symmetry.space_group_name_H-M   'P 1'
#
loop_
_entity.id
_entity.type
_entity.pdbx_description
1 polymer ?
#
loop_
_entity_poly.entity_id
_entity_poly.type
_entity_poly.pdbx_seq_one_letter_code
_entity_poly.pdbx_strand_id
1 'polypeptide(L)'
;MKFLRNLSRIFVGLVFIYSGFVKVVDPLGSAYKFTDYFVAMNLEFLSGAALTLAILLCVAELVLGIALLFNLVPKISSWGALIFMALFTPLTLWLAVANPVSDCGCFGDALILTNWQTFFKNLIILAFVCVIFWQRKNFNPFYRPFWQWILGFFFAGMAFWLAFYSLNNLPIIDFRPYHIGANIPEGMIVPDEEKNNVDVYESVFIYEKNGEQKEFTAETLPDSTWTFVDAEHKLVKEGYKPPIHDFTIEPVYVPGYSQEPVEETYVNLFDAELIYSKDGETETFYIDNLPDSTWVFEQIIYETDLDPDLVEVIYLTPGGDEETFSIYNRPDETYMWFDAFYPTESSGAAIPYGEDITDLVLADEGYYFFLVMTHVDDAKTKNLDRINEIAAFCQTEVIKFYCLTASNAEEIAEFVKTNDPVYDFYNTDPITLKTVVRSNPGLVLLKNGTIIDKWSSKNIPDVNDLNKDLMALSITSQRAVAENTLALTYALALLLLMAIFHIFYTWMLQNKYISKN
;
A
#
# COMPACT_ATOMS: atom_id res chain seq x y z
N MET A 1 28.05 -26.71 -27.62
CA MET A 1 28.51 -25.32 -27.32
C MET A 1 27.74 -24.21 -28.02
N LYS A 2 27.56 -24.21 -29.36
CA LYS A 2 26.82 -23.12 -30.06
C LYS A 2 25.36 -22.98 -29.60
N PHE A 3 24.65 -24.10 -29.48
CA PHE A 3 23.26 -24.15 -28.99
C PHE A 3 23.17 -23.56 -27.58
N LEU A 4 23.91 -24.15 -26.63
CA LEU A 4 23.93 -23.70 -25.23
C LEU A 4 24.23 -22.20 -25.11
N ARG A 5 25.26 -21.69 -25.81
CA ARG A 5 25.59 -20.26 -25.82
C ARG A 5 24.42 -19.38 -26.26
N ASN A 6 23.74 -19.74 -27.35
CA ASN A 6 22.63 -18.94 -27.88
C ASN A 6 21.40 -19.05 -26.97
N LEU A 7 21.16 -20.23 -26.39
CA LEU A 7 20.11 -20.44 -25.39
C LEU A 7 20.37 -19.58 -24.15
N SER A 8 21.59 -19.62 -23.58
CA SER A 8 21.99 -18.77 -22.45
C SER A 8 21.70 -17.30 -22.72
N ARG A 9 22.13 -16.82 -23.89
CA ARG A 9 21.96 -15.42 -24.31
C ARG A 9 20.49 -15.03 -24.42
N ILE A 10 19.65 -15.87 -25.03
CA ILE A 10 18.21 -15.60 -25.18
C ILE A 10 17.53 -15.63 -23.81
N PHE A 11 17.81 -16.65 -23.00
CA PHE A 11 17.24 -16.79 -21.66
C PHE A 11 17.56 -15.58 -20.77
N VAL A 12 18.86 -15.27 -20.59
CA VAL A 12 19.29 -14.12 -19.77
C VAL A 12 18.77 -12.81 -20.35
N GLY A 13 18.79 -12.66 -21.68
CA GLY A 13 18.25 -11.48 -22.36
C GLY A 13 16.77 -11.25 -22.06
N LEU A 14 15.94 -12.29 -22.14
CA LEU A 14 14.50 -12.20 -21.83
C LEU A 14 14.25 -11.85 -20.37
N VAL A 15 14.98 -12.48 -19.44
CA VAL A 15 14.85 -12.21 -18.00
C VAL A 15 15.20 -10.75 -17.69
N PHE A 16 16.32 -10.24 -18.23
CA PHE A 16 16.74 -8.86 -18.03
C PHE A 16 15.79 -7.85 -18.70
N ILE A 17 15.22 -8.19 -19.87
CA ILE A 17 14.20 -7.34 -20.51
C ILE A 17 12.96 -7.24 -19.64
N TYR A 18 12.44 -8.37 -19.16
CA TYR A 18 11.25 -8.39 -18.31
C TYR A 18 11.50 -7.59 -17.02
N SER A 19 12.59 -7.93 -16.30
CA SER A 19 13.03 -7.25 -15.08
C SER A 19 13.23 -5.74 -15.27
N GLY A 20 14.01 -5.35 -16.28
CA GLY A 20 14.27 -3.94 -16.57
C GLY A 20 13.03 -3.19 -17.04
N PHE A 21 12.14 -3.81 -17.82
CA PHE A 21 10.91 -3.18 -18.29
C PHE A 21 9.97 -2.84 -17.13
N VAL A 22 9.71 -3.78 -16.22
CA VAL A 22 8.83 -3.52 -15.07
C VAL A 22 9.36 -2.36 -14.24
N LYS A 23 10.67 -2.32 -13.99
CA LYS A 23 11.28 -1.22 -13.23
C LYS A 23 11.33 0.12 -13.97
N VAL A 24 11.47 0.12 -15.30
CA VAL A 24 11.43 1.37 -16.09
C VAL A 24 10.01 1.96 -16.14
N VAL A 25 8.97 1.12 -16.05
CA VAL A 25 7.57 1.59 -15.97
C VAL A 25 7.23 2.13 -14.57
N ASP A 26 7.91 1.67 -13.52
CA ASP A 26 7.82 2.24 -12.16
C ASP A 26 9.22 2.51 -11.54
N PRO A 27 9.90 3.58 -11.97
CA PRO A 27 11.21 3.94 -11.43
C PRO A 27 11.14 4.43 -9.98
N LEU A 28 9.98 4.90 -9.50
CA LEU A 28 9.80 5.31 -8.10
C LEU A 28 9.79 4.10 -7.17
N GLY A 29 9.14 2.99 -7.55
CA GLY A 29 9.21 1.73 -6.80
C GLY A 29 10.65 1.27 -6.60
N SER A 30 11.48 1.34 -7.65
CA SER A 30 12.91 1.03 -7.56
C SER A 30 13.68 2.02 -6.67
N ALA A 31 13.32 3.31 -6.69
CA ALA A 31 13.93 4.32 -5.83
C ALA A 31 13.65 4.07 -4.35
N TYR A 32 12.42 3.67 -3.99
CA TYR A 32 12.08 3.30 -2.61
C TYR A 32 12.92 2.10 -2.13
N LYS A 33 13.08 1.06 -2.97
CA LYS A 33 13.96 -0.06 -2.63
C LYS A 33 15.41 0.39 -2.41
N PHE A 34 15.94 1.30 -3.22
CA PHE A 34 17.26 1.89 -2.97
C PHE A 34 17.35 2.58 -1.61
N THR A 35 16.33 3.35 -1.23
CA THR A 35 16.26 3.96 0.11
C THR A 35 16.24 2.89 1.20
N ASP A 36 15.45 1.83 1.08
CA ASP A 36 15.41 0.73 2.05
C ASP A 36 16.80 0.08 2.22
N TYR A 37 17.52 -0.16 1.12
CA TYR A 37 18.90 -0.65 1.17
C TYR A 37 19.84 0.33 1.86
N PHE A 38 19.72 1.63 1.58
CA PHE A 38 20.57 2.63 2.20
C PHE A 38 20.32 2.73 3.70
N VAL A 39 19.07 2.68 4.16
CA VAL A 39 18.73 2.62 5.58
C VAL A 39 19.33 1.36 6.21
N ALA A 40 19.08 0.18 5.64
CA ALA A 40 19.59 -1.10 6.14
C ALA A 40 21.13 -1.16 6.21
N MET A 41 21.82 -0.45 5.31
CA MET A 41 23.29 -0.39 5.27
C MET A 41 23.88 0.81 6.04
N ASN A 42 23.07 1.62 6.72
CA ASN A 42 23.48 2.86 7.40
C ASN A 42 24.14 3.89 6.44
N LEU A 43 23.62 3.98 5.21
CA LEU A 43 24.06 4.86 4.12
C LEU A 43 22.97 5.88 3.71
N GLU A 44 22.12 6.31 4.65
CA GLU A 44 21.00 7.25 4.40
C GLU A 44 21.40 8.55 3.68
N PHE A 45 22.65 8.99 3.82
CA PHE A 45 23.15 10.17 3.09
C PHE A 45 23.08 10.01 1.56
N LEU A 46 22.97 8.77 1.05
CA LEU A 46 22.79 8.46 -0.37
C LEU A 46 21.33 8.47 -0.83
N SER A 47 20.36 8.60 0.07
CA SER A 47 18.92 8.57 -0.27
C SER A 47 18.53 9.65 -1.29
N GLY A 48 19.20 10.82 -1.26
CA GLY A 48 19.00 11.85 -2.29
C GLY A 48 19.40 11.44 -3.71
N ALA A 49 20.28 10.44 -3.86
CA ALA A 49 20.68 9.86 -5.14
C ALA A 49 19.83 8.65 -5.57
N ALA A 50 18.92 8.16 -4.71
CA ALA A 50 18.18 6.91 -4.92
C ALA A 50 17.40 6.90 -6.25
N LEU A 51 16.67 7.98 -6.57
CA LEU A 51 15.92 8.08 -7.84
C LEU A 51 16.84 8.05 -9.07
N THR A 52 17.99 8.74 -9.00
CA THR A 52 18.95 8.74 -10.12
C THR A 52 19.54 7.36 -10.34
N LEU A 53 19.94 6.69 -9.25
CA LEU A 53 20.50 5.34 -9.30
C LEU A 53 19.47 4.32 -9.77
N ALA A 54 18.21 4.44 -9.33
CA ALA A 54 17.10 3.63 -9.79
C ALA A 54 16.95 3.75 -11.31
N ILE A 55 16.77 4.95 -11.86
CA ILE A 55 16.61 5.14 -13.32
C ILE A 55 17.79 4.55 -14.08
N LEU A 56 19.03 4.85 -13.66
CA LEU A 56 20.23 4.34 -14.32
C LEU A 56 20.30 2.81 -14.30
N LEU A 57 20.00 2.19 -13.16
CA LEU A 57 19.99 0.73 -13.03
C LEU A 57 18.93 0.08 -13.92
N CYS A 58 17.70 0.61 -13.91
CA CYS A 58 16.57 0.09 -14.66
C CYS A 58 16.83 0.16 -16.17
N VAL A 59 17.33 1.31 -16.65
CA VAL A 59 17.72 1.50 -18.05
C VAL A 59 18.88 0.58 -18.42
N ALA A 60 19.90 0.47 -17.57
CA ALA A 60 21.04 -0.41 -17.81
C ALA A 60 20.61 -1.88 -17.94
N GLU A 61 19.74 -2.37 -17.04
CA GLU A 61 19.23 -3.73 -17.06
C GLU A 61 18.43 -4.02 -18.34
N LEU A 62 17.48 -3.14 -18.70
CA LEU A 62 16.67 -3.29 -19.91
C LEU A 62 17.54 -3.27 -21.17
N VAL A 63 18.46 -2.30 -21.29
CA VAL A 63 19.36 -2.18 -22.45
C VAL A 63 20.32 -3.36 -22.54
N LEU A 64 20.84 -3.86 -21.42
CA LEU A 64 21.67 -5.08 -21.39
C LEU A 64 20.86 -6.29 -21.85
N GLY A 65 19.62 -6.44 -21.40
CA GLY A 65 18.71 -7.51 -21.83
C GLY A 65 18.46 -7.49 -23.34
N ILE A 66 18.14 -6.32 -23.90
CA ILE A 66 17.96 -6.10 -25.35
C ILE A 66 19.26 -6.41 -26.10
N ALA A 67 20.40 -5.92 -25.60
CA ALA A 67 21.69 -6.15 -26.24
C ALA A 67 22.05 -7.65 -26.27
N LEU A 68 21.77 -8.39 -25.21
CA LEU A 68 21.92 -9.84 -25.19
C LEU A 68 20.95 -10.49 -26.17
N LEU A 69 19.65 -10.19 -26.12
CA LEU A 69 18.62 -10.82 -26.96
C LEU A 69 18.86 -10.63 -28.47
N PHE A 70 19.37 -9.47 -28.88
CA PHE A 70 19.67 -9.17 -30.30
C PHE A 70 21.14 -9.34 -30.69
N ASN A 71 21.99 -9.79 -29.76
CA ASN A 71 23.42 -9.99 -29.97
C ASN A 71 24.14 -8.69 -30.39
N LEU A 72 23.77 -7.58 -29.75
CA LEU A 72 24.39 -6.27 -29.92
C LEU A 72 25.60 -6.17 -28.99
N VAL A 73 26.70 -5.61 -29.51
CA VAL A 73 27.98 -5.36 -28.84
C VAL A 73 28.38 -6.50 -27.89
N PRO A 74 28.44 -7.78 -28.34
CA PRO A 74 28.46 -8.96 -27.46
C PRO A 74 29.58 -8.98 -26.45
N LYS A 75 30.73 -8.36 -26.74
CA LYS A 75 31.82 -8.24 -25.78
C LYS A 75 31.45 -7.36 -24.59
N ILE A 76 30.80 -6.23 -24.84
CA ILE A 76 30.39 -5.27 -23.82
C ILE A 76 29.19 -5.82 -23.05
N SER A 77 28.17 -6.31 -23.74
CA SER A 77 26.98 -6.88 -23.08
C SER A 77 27.29 -8.13 -22.24
N SER A 78 28.24 -8.98 -22.67
CA SER A 78 28.71 -10.11 -21.86
C SER A 78 29.43 -9.65 -20.58
N TRP A 79 30.27 -8.61 -20.67
CA TRP A 79 30.94 -8.04 -19.50
C TRP A 79 29.94 -7.35 -18.57
N GLY A 80 29.02 -6.55 -19.12
CA GLY A 80 27.98 -5.87 -18.37
C GLY A 80 27.09 -6.85 -17.61
N ALA A 81 26.63 -7.92 -18.25
CA ALA A 81 25.85 -8.96 -17.59
C ALA A 81 26.63 -9.66 -16.46
N LEU A 82 27.93 -9.92 -16.66
CA LEU A 82 28.77 -10.51 -15.62
C LEU A 82 28.94 -9.56 -14.43
N ILE A 83 29.22 -8.28 -14.67
CA ILE A 83 29.37 -7.27 -13.60
C ILE A 83 28.05 -7.10 -12.85
N PHE A 84 26.93 -7.03 -13.58
CA PHE A 84 25.59 -6.94 -12.99
C PHE A 84 25.35 -8.12 -12.03
N MET A 85 25.54 -9.36 -12.50
CA MET A 85 25.36 -10.53 -11.64
C MET A 85 26.40 -10.64 -10.52
N ALA A 86 27.63 -10.18 -10.75
CA ALA A 86 28.67 -10.16 -9.71
C ALA A 86 28.35 -9.19 -8.57
N LEU A 87 27.56 -8.13 -8.83
CA LEU A 87 27.07 -7.20 -7.81
C LEU A 87 25.81 -7.72 -7.13
N PHE A 88 24.81 -8.15 -7.91
CA PHE A 88 23.52 -8.56 -7.36
C PHE A 88 23.55 -9.93 -6.65
N THR A 89 24.40 -10.87 -7.06
CA THR A 89 24.41 -12.20 -6.43
C THR A 89 24.85 -12.14 -4.96
N PRO A 90 25.97 -11.46 -4.60
CA PRO A 90 26.33 -11.25 -3.18
C PRO A 90 25.29 -10.44 -2.42
N LEU A 91 24.72 -9.38 -3.02
CA LEU A 91 23.65 -8.60 -2.40
C LEU A 91 22.44 -9.47 -2.05
N THR A 92 22.00 -10.34 -2.97
CA THR A 92 20.89 -11.27 -2.71
C THR A 92 21.21 -12.36 -1.71
N LEU A 93 22.48 -12.76 -1.57
CA LEU A 93 22.89 -13.66 -0.50
C LEU A 93 22.78 -12.98 0.87
N TRP A 94 23.24 -11.73 0.96
CA TRP A 94 23.09 -10.94 2.18
C TRP A 94 21.62 -10.78 2.57
N LEU A 95 20.74 -10.47 1.61
CA LEU A 95 19.29 -10.44 1.85
C LEU A 95 18.74 -11.78 2.34
N ALA A 96 19.14 -12.89 1.70
CA ALA A 96 18.66 -14.22 2.08
C ALA A 96 19.09 -14.66 3.48
N VAL A 97 20.24 -14.18 3.97
CA VAL A 97 20.78 -14.55 5.27
C VAL A 97 20.36 -13.57 6.38
N ALA A 98 20.44 -12.27 6.14
CA ALA A 98 20.21 -11.24 7.15
C ALA A 98 18.77 -10.70 7.17
N ASN A 99 17.98 -10.96 6.12
CA ASN A 99 16.61 -10.49 5.95
C ASN A 99 16.34 -9.01 6.33
N PRO A 100 17.21 -8.04 5.95
CA PRO A 100 17.07 -6.65 6.39
C PRO A 100 16.04 -5.85 5.58
N VAL A 101 15.63 -6.38 4.42
CA VAL A 101 14.63 -5.80 3.51
C VAL A 101 13.74 -6.94 3.03
N SER A 102 12.43 -6.69 2.93
CA SER A 102 11.40 -7.71 2.64
C SER A 102 11.61 -8.43 1.30
N ASP A 103 12.06 -7.71 0.27
CA ASP A 103 12.36 -8.29 -1.04
C ASP A 103 13.45 -7.51 -1.79
N CYS A 104 14.02 -8.17 -2.80
CA CYS A 104 15.14 -7.60 -3.55
C CYS A 104 14.74 -6.46 -4.53
N GLY A 105 13.45 -6.32 -4.87
CA GLY A 105 12.95 -5.39 -5.88
C GLY A 105 13.30 -5.79 -7.31
N CYS A 106 13.79 -7.02 -7.53
CA CYS A 106 14.30 -7.47 -8.83
C CYS A 106 13.26 -7.40 -9.95
N PHE A 107 11.97 -7.67 -9.69
CA PHE A 107 10.92 -7.60 -10.71
C PHE A 107 9.87 -6.53 -10.38
N GLY A 108 10.19 -5.58 -9.50
CA GLY A 108 9.22 -4.63 -8.95
C GLY A 108 7.99 -5.33 -8.37
N ASP A 109 6.84 -4.65 -8.46
CA ASP A 109 5.56 -5.16 -7.93
C ASP A 109 4.92 -6.23 -8.84
N ALA A 110 5.48 -6.51 -10.02
CA ALA A 110 4.91 -7.52 -10.93
C ALA A 110 5.16 -8.96 -10.47
N LEU A 111 6.25 -9.20 -9.73
CA LEU A 111 6.59 -10.51 -9.18
C LEU A 111 7.46 -10.35 -7.93
N ILE A 112 6.81 -10.44 -6.77
CA ILE A 112 7.47 -10.45 -5.47
C ILE A 112 7.97 -11.88 -5.20
N LEU A 113 9.27 -12.01 -4.93
CA LEU A 113 9.92 -13.29 -4.63
C LEU A 113 10.56 -13.20 -3.26
N THR A 114 10.54 -14.31 -2.51
CA THR A 114 11.24 -14.36 -1.23
C THR A 114 12.74 -14.17 -1.43
N ASN A 115 13.44 -13.74 -0.37
CA ASN A 115 14.88 -13.48 -0.44
C ASN A 115 15.69 -14.73 -0.87
N TRP A 116 15.31 -15.92 -0.39
CA TRP A 116 15.91 -17.18 -0.84
C TRP A 116 15.59 -17.55 -2.29
N GLN A 117 14.33 -17.38 -2.74
CA GLN A 117 13.95 -17.62 -4.13
C GLN A 117 14.74 -16.71 -5.08
N THR A 118 14.92 -15.43 -4.71
CA THR A 118 15.70 -14.46 -5.46
C THR A 118 17.17 -14.88 -5.56
N PHE A 119 17.78 -15.31 -4.45
CA PHE A 119 19.17 -15.76 -4.45
C PHE A 119 19.39 -16.97 -5.37
N PHE A 120 18.54 -18.01 -5.28
CA PHE A 120 18.67 -19.19 -6.14
C PHE A 120 18.45 -18.86 -7.61
N LYS A 121 17.46 -18.02 -7.93
CA LYS A 121 17.25 -17.50 -9.30
C LYS A 121 18.52 -16.82 -9.82
N ASN A 122 19.15 -15.96 -9.02
CA ASN A 122 20.36 -15.26 -9.41
C ASN A 122 21.54 -16.22 -9.64
N LEU A 123 21.65 -17.31 -8.88
CA LEU A 123 22.68 -18.34 -9.11
C LEU A 123 22.48 -19.05 -10.47
N ILE A 124 21.23 -19.37 -10.83
CA ILE A 124 20.91 -19.95 -12.14
C ILE A 124 21.25 -18.97 -13.25
N ILE A 125 20.83 -17.70 -13.14
CA ILE A 125 21.15 -16.65 -14.12
C ILE A 125 22.67 -16.49 -14.26
N LEU A 126 23.41 -16.45 -13.14
CA LEU A 126 24.86 -16.34 -13.12
C LEU A 126 25.53 -17.50 -13.87
N ALA A 127 25.03 -18.74 -13.74
CA ALA A 127 25.55 -19.88 -14.49
C ALA A 127 25.42 -19.69 -16.01
N PHE A 128 24.27 -19.20 -16.49
CA PHE A 128 24.08 -18.88 -17.90
C PHE A 128 24.94 -17.68 -18.35
N VAL A 129 25.12 -16.67 -17.50
CA VAL A 129 26.00 -15.52 -17.76
C VAL A 129 27.46 -15.95 -17.87
N CYS A 130 27.94 -16.87 -17.04
CA CYS A 130 29.28 -17.44 -17.15
C CYS A 130 29.51 -18.12 -18.51
N VAL A 131 28.52 -18.86 -19.01
CA VAL A 131 28.57 -19.46 -20.37
C VAL A 131 28.66 -18.37 -21.45
N ILE A 132 27.84 -17.33 -21.36
CA ILE A 132 27.87 -16.18 -22.28
C ILE A 132 29.27 -15.54 -22.26
N PHE A 133 29.81 -15.28 -21.07
CA PHE A 133 31.08 -14.62 -20.88
C PHE A 133 32.26 -15.44 -21.42
N TRP A 134 32.33 -16.75 -21.15
CA TRP A 134 33.37 -17.61 -21.71
C TRP A 134 33.30 -17.70 -23.23
N GLN A 135 32.09 -17.70 -23.78
CA GLN A 135 31.85 -17.77 -25.21
C GLN A 135 31.82 -16.40 -25.90
N ARG A 136 32.15 -15.30 -25.20
CA ARG A 136 32.00 -13.92 -25.70
C ARG A 136 32.72 -13.62 -27.02
N LYS A 137 33.84 -14.31 -27.29
CA LYS A 137 34.63 -14.15 -28.52
C LYS A 137 34.02 -14.89 -29.73
N ASN A 138 33.08 -15.80 -29.49
CA ASN A 138 32.51 -16.68 -30.51
C ASN A 138 31.11 -16.23 -30.98
N PHE A 139 30.61 -15.11 -30.46
CA PHE A 139 29.39 -14.49 -30.96
C PHE A 139 29.64 -13.78 -32.28
N ASN A 140 28.74 -13.99 -33.24
CA ASN A 140 28.74 -13.29 -34.51
C ASN A 140 27.54 -12.33 -34.52
N PRO A 141 27.75 -11.03 -34.23
CA PRO A 141 26.68 -10.05 -34.30
C PRO A 141 26.02 -10.03 -35.68
N PHE A 142 24.71 -9.81 -35.72
CA PHE A 142 23.98 -9.69 -36.98
C PHE A 142 24.28 -8.37 -37.70
N TYR A 143 24.42 -7.28 -36.94
CA TYR A 143 24.63 -5.93 -37.45
C TYR A 143 26.12 -5.55 -37.49
N ARG A 144 26.49 -4.59 -38.34
CA ARG A 144 27.83 -3.96 -38.29
C ARG A 144 27.99 -3.14 -37.00
N PRO A 145 29.21 -2.93 -36.47
CA PRO A 145 29.44 -2.25 -35.20
C PRO A 145 28.73 -0.90 -35.06
N PHE A 146 28.74 -0.08 -36.12
CA PHE A 146 28.06 1.22 -36.16
C PHE A 146 26.55 1.11 -35.85
N TRP A 147 25.85 0.19 -36.51
CA TRP A 147 24.41 -0.02 -36.32
C TRP A 147 24.06 -0.63 -34.96
N GLN A 148 24.94 -1.44 -34.38
CA GLN A 148 24.75 -1.97 -33.03
C GLN A 148 24.70 -0.84 -31.99
N TRP A 149 25.61 0.14 -32.11
CA TRP A 149 25.64 1.30 -31.23
C TRP A 149 24.44 2.21 -31.43
N ILE A 150 24.04 2.47 -32.68
CA ILE A 150 22.81 3.25 -32.97
C ILE A 150 21.60 2.61 -32.30
N LEU A 151 21.39 1.29 -32.47
CA LEU A 151 20.28 0.59 -31.85
C LEU A 151 20.38 0.64 -30.30
N GLY A 152 21.57 0.44 -29.75
CA GLY A 152 21.80 0.55 -28.30
C GLY A 152 21.42 1.91 -27.73
N PHE A 153 21.87 3.01 -28.37
CA PHE A 153 21.51 4.37 -27.95
C PHE A 153 20.04 4.68 -28.15
N PHE A 154 19.42 4.18 -29.23
CA PHE A 154 17.99 4.31 -29.45
C PHE A 154 17.18 3.67 -28.33
N PHE A 155 17.47 2.41 -27.97
CA PHE A 155 16.78 1.72 -26.88
C PHE A 155 17.04 2.36 -25.52
N ALA A 156 18.27 2.85 -25.27
CA ALA A 156 18.57 3.61 -24.06
C ALA A 156 17.75 4.91 -23.98
N GLY A 157 17.71 5.70 -25.05
CA GLY A 157 16.93 6.94 -25.11
C GLY A 157 15.43 6.71 -24.92
N MET A 158 14.91 5.62 -25.47
CA MET A 158 13.52 5.20 -25.27
C MET A 158 13.25 4.74 -23.84
N ALA A 159 14.14 3.97 -23.23
CA ALA A 159 14.01 3.55 -21.83
C ALA A 159 14.05 4.76 -20.88
N PHE A 160 14.94 5.74 -21.14
CA PHE A 160 14.92 7.01 -20.42
C PHE A 160 13.60 7.76 -20.62
N TRP A 161 13.15 7.91 -21.87
CA TRP A 161 11.88 8.56 -22.15
C TRP A 161 10.71 7.91 -21.41
N LEU A 162 10.65 6.57 -21.35
CA LEU A 162 9.61 5.83 -20.64
C LEU A 162 9.70 6.03 -19.12
N ALA A 163 10.90 6.00 -18.55
CA ALA A 163 11.11 6.30 -17.13
C ALA A 163 10.65 7.74 -16.80
N PHE A 164 11.07 8.72 -17.58
CA PHE A 164 10.65 10.12 -17.38
C PHE A 164 9.16 10.34 -17.63
N TYR A 165 8.57 9.62 -18.58
CA TYR A 165 7.13 9.65 -18.79
C TYR A 165 6.39 9.14 -17.55
N SER A 166 6.83 8.02 -16.97
CA SER A 166 6.23 7.39 -15.79
C SER A 166 6.54 8.12 -14.47
N LEU A 167 7.47 9.07 -14.47
CA LEU A 167 7.70 9.99 -13.34
C LEU A 167 6.83 11.24 -13.40
N ASN A 168 6.53 11.70 -14.62
CA ASN A 168 5.72 12.89 -14.84
C ASN A 168 4.22 12.58 -14.92
N ASN A 169 3.89 11.33 -15.23
CA ASN A 169 2.55 10.76 -15.28
C ASN A 169 2.54 9.52 -14.38
N LEU A 170 1.39 8.86 -14.24
CA LEU A 170 1.34 7.57 -13.56
C LEU A 170 1.99 6.47 -14.43
N PRO A 171 2.43 5.35 -13.82
CA PRO A 171 2.92 4.19 -14.55
C PRO A 171 1.92 3.75 -15.64
N ILE A 172 2.44 3.43 -16.83
CA ILE A 172 1.59 2.97 -17.96
C ILE A 172 0.89 1.65 -17.63
N ILE A 173 1.59 0.78 -16.91
CA ILE A 173 1.04 -0.47 -16.39
C ILE A 173 1.24 -0.42 -14.89
N ASP A 174 0.13 -0.50 -14.16
CA ASP A 174 0.13 -0.51 -12.70
C ASP A 174 0.07 -1.97 -12.24
N PHE A 175 1.19 -2.50 -11.74
CA PHE A 175 1.28 -3.86 -11.20
C PHE A 175 0.90 -3.94 -9.71
N ARG A 176 0.58 -2.80 -9.09
CA ARG A 176 0.27 -2.70 -7.67
C ARG A 176 -1.17 -3.15 -7.40
N PRO A 177 -1.49 -3.55 -6.16
CA PRO A 177 -2.83 -3.98 -5.78
C PRO A 177 -3.91 -2.89 -5.94
N TYR A 178 -3.52 -1.61 -5.99
CA TYR A 178 -4.43 -0.47 -6.19
C TYR A 178 -4.51 -0.02 -7.65
N HIS A 179 -4.39 -0.93 -8.62
CA HIS A 179 -4.54 -0.56 -10.02
C HIS A 179 -5.98 -0.14 -10.33
N ILE A 180 -6.18 0.59 -11.43
CA ILE A 180 -7.52 0.94 -11.91
C ILE A 180 -8.31 -0.35 -12.17
N GLY A 181 -9.53 -0.45 -11.62
CA GLY A 181 -10.38 -1.64 -11.64
C GLY A 181 -10.21 -2.57 -10.44
N ALA A 182 -9.25 -2.33 -9.55
CA ALA A 182 -9.11 -3.10 -8.32
C ALA A 182 -10.17 -2.70 -7.29
N ASN A 183 -10.75 -3.69 -6.61
CA ASN A 183 -11.63 -3.49 -5.46
C ASN A 183 -10.82 -3.65 -4.17
N ILE A 184 -10.81 -2.60 -3.33
CA ILE A 184 -10.00 -2.55 -2.11
C ILE A 184 -10.47 -3.61 -1.09
N PRO A 185 -11.77 -3.69 -0.71
CA PRO A 185 -12.28 -4.75 0.16
C PRO A 185 -11.92 -6.16 -0.31
N GLU A 186 -12.13 -6.48 -1.59
CA GLU A 186 -11.79 -7.79 -2.14
C GLU A 186 -10.28 -8.08 -2.03
N GLY A 187 -9.44 -7.07 -2.21
CA GLY A 187 -7.98 -7.17 -2.04
C GLY A 187 -7.52 -7.32 -0.59
N MET A 188 -8.39 -7.08 0.39
CA MET A 188 -8.14 -7.27 1.82
C MET A 188 -8.54 -8.65 2.33
N ILE A 189 -9.31 -9.41 1.55
CA ILE A 189 -9.79 -10.74 1.94
C ILE A 189 -8.66 -11.77 1.85
N VAL A 190 -8.44 -12.49 2.95
CA VAL A 190 -7.61 -13.70 2.95
C VAL A 190 -8.39 -14.87 2.33
N PRO A 191 -7.90 -15.49 1.24
CA PRO A 191 -8.56 -16.64 0.62
C PRO A 191 -8.72 -17.82 1.59
N ASP A 192 -9.81 -18.58 1.45
CA ASP A 192 -10.10 -19.73 2.32
C ASP A 192 -8.95 -20.76 2.40
N GLU A 193 -8.23 -20.95 1.29
CA GLU A 193 -7.07 -21.87 1.20
C GLU A 193 -5.90 -21.41 2.08
N GLU A 194 -5.79 -20.11 2.34
CA GLU A 194 -4.66 -19.48 3.06
C GLU A 194 -5.00 -19.10 4.50
N LYS A 195 -6.24 -19.31 4.97
CA LYS A 195 -6.68 -18.98 6.35
C LYS A 195 -5.83 -19.63 7.46
N ASN A 196 -5.22 -20.79 7.19
CA ASN A 196 -4.36 -21.48 8.13
C ASN A 196 -2.87 -21.12 7.99
N ASN A 197 -2.52 -20.28 7.02
CA ASN A 197 -1.17 -19.81 6.80
C ASN A 197 -0.92 -18.55 7.63
N VAL A 198 -0.87 -18.71 8.95
CA VAL A 198 -0.63 -17.62 9.89
C VAL A 198 0.85 -17.48 10.23
N ASP A 199 1.23 -16.31 10.75
CA ASP A 199 2.56 -16.06 11.30
C ASP A 199 2.88 -17.09 12.41
N VAL A 200 4.04 -17.73 12.30
CA VAL A 200 4.55 -18.65 13.31
C VAL A 200 5.77 -18.03 13.96
N TYR A 201 5.60 -17.67 15.24
CA TYR A 201 6.67 -17.18 16.09
C TYR A 201 7.26 -18.33 16.91
N GLU A 202 8.59 -18.40 16.96
CA GLU A 202 9.31 -19.28 17.89
C GLU A 202 9.93 -18.43 18.99
N SER A 203 9.68 -18.81 20.24
CA SER A 203 10.34 -18.19 21.40
C SER A 203 11.77 -18.70 21.51
N VAL A 204 12.71 -17.80 21.34
CA VAL A 204 14.15 -18.02 21.45
C VAL A 204 14.64 -17.37 22.74
N PHE A 205 15.27 -18.15 23.60
CA PHE A 205 15.85 -17.73 24.86
C PHE A 205 17.35 -17.56 24.71
N ILE A 206 17.86 -16.38 25.01
CA ILE A 206 19.28 -16.05 24.98
C ILE A 206 19.87 -16.35 26.35
N TYR A 207 20.88 -17.21 26.38
CA TYR A 207 21.62 -17.56 27.58
C TYR A 207 23.11 -17.26 27.40
N GLU A 208 23.79 -16.89 28.49
CA GLU A 208 25.22 -16.58 28.51
C GLU A 208 26.02 -17.59 29.33
N LYS A 209 27.19 -17.98 28.80
CA LYS A 209 28.18 -18.76 29.54
C LYS A 209 29.59 -18.32 29.16
N ASN A 210 30.41 -17.98 30.15
CA ASN A 210 31.79 -17.50 29.97
C ASN A 210 31.93 -16.29 29.02
N GLY A 211 30.93 -15.41 28.99
CA GLY A 211 30.90 -14.24 28.11
C GLY A 211 30.50 -14.52 26.66
N GLU A 212 30.09 -15.75 26.33
CA GLU A 212 29.52 -16.11 25.02
C GLU A 212 27.99 -16.30 25.17
N GLN A 213 27.21 -15.55 24.39
CA GLN A 213 25.76 -15.64 24.34
C GLN A 213 25.32 -16.62 23.25
N LYS A 214 24.34 -17.49 23.56
CA LYS A 214 23.72 -18.42 22.61
C LYS A 214 22.21 -18.46 22.77
N GLU A 215 21.58 -18.73 21.64
CA GLU A 215 20.14 -18.87 21.48
C GLU A 215 19.71 -20.33 21.69
N PHE A 216 18.65 -20.53 22.46
CA PHE A 216 18.04 -21.83 22.74
C PHE A 216 16.53 -21.73 22.57
N THR A 217 15.89 -22.80 22.08
CA THR A 217 14.42 -22.88 21.99
C THR A 217 13.85 -23.50 23.26
N ALA A 218 12.52 -23.44 23.43
CA ALA A 218 11.85 -24.10 24.56
C ALA A 218 12.18 -25.61 24.67
N GLU A 219 12.45 -26.27 23.54
CA GLU A 219 12.80 -27.68 23.48
C GLU A 219 14.30 -27.96 23.71
N THR A 220 15.16 -26.95 23.54
CA THR A 220 16.62 -27.09 23.55
C THR A 220 17.28 -26.32 24.69
N LEU A 221 16.55 -26.03 25.77
CA LEU A 221 17.06 -25.25 26.90
C LEU A 221 18.39 -25.81 27.47
N PRO A 222 19.35 -24.93 27.82
CA PRO A 222 20.66 -25.34 28.29
C PRO A 222 20.62 -25.85 29.74
N ASP A 223 21.72 -26.48 30.17
CA ASP A 223 21.88 -26.90 31.56
C ASP A 223 22.06 -25.70 32.53
N SER A 224 22.08 -25.99 33.84
CA SER A 224 22.20 -24.99 34.90
C SER A 224 23.53 -24.21 34.93
N THR A 225 24.45 -24.46 33.97
CA THR A 225 25.71 -23.71 33.87
C THR A 225 25.61 -22.46 33.01
N TRP A 226 24.45 -22.23 32.41
CA TRP A 226 24.12 -21.07 31.60
C TRP A 226 23.19 -20.11 32.37
N THR A 227 23.38 -18.80 32.18
CA THR A 227 22.56 -17.77 32.80
C THR A 227 21.60 -17.19 31.77
N PHE A 228 20.31 -17.14 32.07
CA PHE A 228 19.33 -16.49 31.22
C PHE A 228 19.62 -14.99 31.09
N VAL A 229 19.59 -14.46 29.88
CA VAL A 229 19.81 -13.04 29.58
C VAL A 229 18.52 -12.39 29.11
N ASP A 230 17.90 -12.95 28.06
CA ASP A 230 16.74 -12.36 27.41
C ASP A 230 15.89 -13.41 26.66
N ALA A 231 14.66 -13.07 26.33
CA ALA A 231 13.76 -13.90 25.51
C ALA A 231 13.19 -13.07 24.36
N GLU A 232 13.43 -13.53 23.14
CA GLU A 232 12.95 -12.90 21.90
C GLU A 232 11.98 -13.84 21.19
N HIS A 233 10.94 -13.29 20.59
CA HIS A 233 10.07 -14.03 19.67
C HIS A 233 10.54 -13.78 18.24
N LYS A 234 11.06 -14.81 17.57
CA LYS A 234 11.49 -14.71 16.17
C LYS A 234 10.41 -15.24 15.25
N LEU A 235 10.05 -14.46 14.24
CA LEU A 235 9.16 -14.92 13.17
C LEU A 235 9.89 -15.97 12.33
N VAL A 236 9.46 -17.23 12.43
CA VAL A 236 10.10 -18.36 11.73
C VAL A 236 9.40 -18.65 10.41
N LYS A 237 8.10 -18.40 10.34
CA LYS A 237 7.31 -18.50 9.13
C LYS A 237 6.37 -17.32 9.06
N GLU A 238 6.53 -16.50 8.03
CA GLU A 238 5.58 -15.45 7.69
C GLU A 238 4.31 -16.07 7.12
N GLY A 239 3.16 -15.62 7.61
CA GLY A 239 1.84 -16.00 7.15
C GLY A 239 1.50 -15.37 5.79
N TYR A 240 0.36 -15.78 5.25
CA TYR A 240 -0.18 -15.17 4.05
C TYR A 240 -0.66 -13.76 4.37
N LYS A 241 -0.14 -12.77 3.63
CA LYS A 241 -0.63 -11.39 3.65
C LYS A 241 -1.48 -11.14 2.41
N PRO A 242 -2.71 -10.64 2.55
CA PRO A 242 -3.52 -10.29 1.40
C PRO A 242 -2.85 -9.16 0.60
N PRO A 243 -3.17 -9.02 -0.70
CA PRO A 243 -2.57 -7.98 -1.54
C PRO A 243 -2.68 -6.57 -0.96
N ILE A 244 -3.75 -6.30 -0.19
CA ILE A 244 -3.96 -5.07 0.58
C ILE A 244 -4.12 -5.45 2.06
N HIS A 245 -3.23 -5.00 2.94
CA HIS A 245 -3.24 -5.38 4.37
C HIS A 245 -3.05 -4.22 5.35
N ASP A 246 -2.56 -3.06 4.89
CA ASP A 246 -2.25 -1.89 5.74
C ASP A 246 -3.02 -0.63 5.30
N PHE A 247 -4.21 -0.82 4.72
CA PHE A 247 -5.05 0.31 4.31
C PHE A 247 -5.97 0.70 5.45
N THR A 248 -5.65 1.82 6.09
CA THR A 248 -6.46 2.43 7.14
C THR A 248 -6.81 3.88 6.78
N ILE A 249 -7.95 4.35 7.26
CA ILE A 249 -8.43 5.73 7.08
C ILE A 249 -8.83 6.22 8.47
N GLU A 250 -7.98 7.05 9.06
CA GLU A 250 -8.21 7.58 10.40
C GLU A 250 -8.40 9.11 10.33
N PRO A 251 -9.55 9.67 10.71
CA PRO A 251 -9.77 11.12 10.63
C PRO A 251 -8.76 11.88 11.51
N VAL A 252 -8.15 12.94 10.96
CA VAL A 252 -7.18 13.77 11.70
C VAL A 252 -7.85 15.06 12.15
N TYR A 253 -7.80 15.32 13.47
CA TYR A 253 -8.24 16.59 14.03
C TYR A 253 -7.14 17.65 13.89
N VAL A 254 -7.50 18.79 13.27
CA VAL A 254 -6.63 19.95 13.07
C VAL A 254 -7.25 21.16 13.79
N PRO A 255 -6.64 21.64 14.89
CA PRO A 255 -7.19 22.74 15.68
C PRO A 255 -7.45 24.00 14.84
N GLY A 256 -8.67 24.54 14.93
CA GLY A 256 -9.07 25.75 14.20
C GLY A 256 -9.38 25.55 12.71
N TYR A 257 -9.38 24.31 12.23
CA TYR A 257 -9.75 23.95 10.86
C TYR A 257 -10.82 22.85 10.83
N SER A 258 -10.56 21.75 11.52
CA SER A 258 -11.49 20.64 11.67
C SER A 258 -12.71 21.05 12.49
N GLN A 259 -13.83 20.36 12.28
CA GLN A 259 -14.96 20.47 13.19
C GLN A 259 -14.53 20.03 14.58
N GLU A 260 -14.92 20.80 15.60
CA GLU A 260 -14.60 20.44 16.98
C GLU A 260 -15.26 19.09 17.31
N PRO A 261 -14.52 18.15 17.91
CA PRO A 261 -15.10 16.90 18.37
C PRO A 261 -16.25 17.22 19.32
N VAL A 262 -17.41 16.63 19.06
CA VAL A 262 -18.51 16.67 20.02
C VAL A 262 -18.10 15.71 21.13
N GLU A 263 -17.86 16.24 22.33
CA GLU A 263 -17.74 15.40 23.53
C GLU A 263 -19.06 14.63 23.67
N GLU A 264 -19.03 13.31 23.43
CA GLU A 264 -20.14 12.44 23.81
C GLU A 264 -20.25 12.48 25.33
N THR A 265 -21.14 13.33 25.82
CA THR A 265 -21.52 13.37 27.23
C THR A 265 -22.45 12.20 27.48
N TYR A 266 -21.89 11.02 27.72
CA TYR A 266 -22.67 9.90 28.24
C TYR A 266 -23.12 10.24 29.66
N VAL A 267 -24.42 10.16 29.89
CA VAL A 267 -24.99 10.26 31.23
C VAL A 267 -24.80 8.91 31.91
N ASN A 268 -23.88 8.84 32.87
CA ASN A 268 -23.70 7.64 33.67
C ASN A 268 -24.73 7.62 34.81
N LEU A 269 -25.87 6.97 34.60
CA LEU A 269 -26.95 6.91 35.60
C LEU A 269 -26.54 6.23 36.92
N PHE A 270 -25.42 5.51 36.98
CA PHE A 270 -24.89 4.94 38.22
C PHE A 270 -24.37 6.02 39.18
N ASP A 271 -23.97 7.18 38.66
CA ASP A 271 -23.55 8.32 39.48
C ASP A 271 -24.74 9.22 39.86
N ALA A 272 -25.98 8.89 39.42
CA ALA A 272 -27.19 9.64 39.74
C ALA A 272 -27.81 9.19 41.07
N GLU A 273 -28.22 10.16 41.87
CA GLU A 273 -28.99 9.94 43.10
C GLU A 273 -30.49 10.07 42.81
N LEU A 274 -31.24 8.98 42.98
CA LEU A 274 -32.69 8.97 42.78
C LEU A 274 -33.40 9.05 44.13
N ILE A 275 -34.21 10.08 44.32
CA ILE A 275 -34.93 10.33 45.56
C ILE A 275 -36.35 9.80 45.45
N TYR A 276 -36.73 8.92 46.35
CA TYR A 276 -38.08 8.35 46.44
C TYR A 276 -38.69 8.64 47.82
N SER A 277 -40.02 8.72 47.89
CA SER A 277 -40.75 8.87 49.15
C SER A 277 -41.83 7.81 49.35
N LYS A 278 -42.04 7.45 50.62
CA LYS A 278 -43.06 6.52 51.09
C LYS A 278 -43.54 6.93 52.49
N ASP A 279 -44.85 7.03 52.67
CA ASP A 279 -45.48 7.38 53.95
C ASP A 279 -44.98 8.68 54.63
N GLY A 280 -44.44 9.61 53.84
CA GLY A 280 -43.92 10.90 54.31
C GLY A 280 -42.43 10.89 54.71
N GLU A 281 -41.74 9.77 54.51
CA GLU A 281 -40.28 9.66 54.62
C GLU A 281 -39.65 9.59 53.22
N THR A 282 -38.48 10.22 53.07
CA THR A 282 -37.74 10.32 51.80
C THR A 282 -36.39 9.63 51.95
N GLU A 283 -35.99 8.83 50.96
CA GLU A 283 -34.72 8.09 50.95
C GLU A 283 -34.06 8.18 49.56
N THR A 284 -32.73 8.11 49.53
CA THR A 284 -31.91 8.16 48.32
C THR A 284 -31.54 6.75 47.88
N PHE A 285 -31.73 6.48 46.60
CA PHE A 285 -31.42 5.23 45.93
C PHE A 285 -30.52 5.46 44.72
N TYR A 286 -29.83 4.40 44.30
CA TYR A 286 -29.01 4.38 43.09
C TYR A 286 -29.65 3.44 42.06
N ILE A 287 -29.26 3.58 40.80
CA ILE A 287 -29.92 2.90 39.69
C ILE A 287 -29.88 1.36 39.79
N ASP A 288 -28.87 0.82 40.45
CA ASP A 288 -28.63 -0.61 40.70
C ASP A 288 -29.32 -1.16 41.96
N ASN A 289 -29.91 -0.28 42.77
CA ASN A 289 -30.60 -0.63 44.01
C ASN A 289 -31.87 0.21 44.19
N LEU A 290 -32.74 0.17 43.19
CA LEU A 290 -34.01 0.87 43.21
C LEU A 290 -35.02 0.22 44.18
N PRO A 291 -35.88 1.00 44.85
CA PRO A 291 -36.86 0.47 45.81
C PRO A 291 -38.01 -0.29 45.12
N ASP A 292 -38.86 -0.98 45.86
CA ASP A 292 -40.06 -1.61 45.27
C ASP A 292 -41.07 -0.58 44.69
N SER A 293 -42.09 -1.07 43.97
CA SER A 293 -43.11 -0.24 43.31
C SER A 293 -44.05 0.54 44.25
N THR A 294 -43.93 0.37 45.57
CA THR A 294 -44.70 1.13 46.56
C THR A 294 -44.11 2.51 46.88
N TRP A 295 -42.88 2.77 46.44
CA TRP A 295 -42.21 4.05 46.57
C TRP A 295 -42.49 4.96 45.38
N VAL A 296 -42.71 6.26 45.65
CA VAL A 296 -42.99 7.27 44.63
C VAL A 296 -41.72 8.05 44.32
N PHE A 297 -41.35 8.12 43.04
CA PHE A 297 -40.20 8.92 42.60
C PHE A 297 -40.48 10.42 42.77
N GLU A 298 -39.51 11.16 43.33
CA GLU A 298 -39.60 12.60 43.52
C GLU A 298 -38.67 13.40 42.60
N GLN A 299 -37.40 13.02 42.56
CA GLN A 299 -36.38 13.75 41.79
C GLN A 299 -35.14 12.89 41.53
N ILE A 300 -34.40 13.25 40.48
CA ILE A 300 -33.07 12.72 40.17
C ILE A 300 -32.07 13.85 40.34
N ILE A 301 -30.94 13.56 40.98
CA ILE A 301 -29.83 14.49 41.16
C ILE A 301 -28.61 13.92 40.43
N TYR A 302 -28.03 14.71 39.54
CA TYR A 302 -26.84 14.39 38.76
C TYR A 302 -26.00 15.66 38.55
N GLU A 303 -24.78 15.53 38.01
CA GLU A 303 -23.90 16.69 37.76
C GLU A 303 -24.53 17.72 36.82
N THR A 304 -25.37 17.25 35.89
CA THR A 304 -26.19 18.05 34.97
C THR A 304 -27.67 17.79 35.21
N ASP A 305 -28.53 18.75 34.81
CA ASP A 305 -29.99 18.60 34.92
C ASP A 305 -30.48 17.53 33.92
N LEU A 306 -31.10 16.47 34.43
CA LEU A 306 -31.62 15.35 33.65
C LEU A 306 -33.15 15.40 33.64
N ASP A 307 -33.76 15.13 32.48
CA ASP A 307 -35.21 14.95 32.37
C ASP A 307 -35.57 13.52 32.82
N PRO A 308 -36.20 13.35 34.00
CA PRO A 308 -36.46 12.01 34.53
C PRO A 308 -37.45 11.20 33.67
N ASP A 309 -38.26 11.85 32.83
CA ASP A 309 -39.16 11.19 31.89
C ASP A 309 -38.41 10.41 30.79
N LEU A 310 -37.15 10.77 30.52
CA LEU A 310 -36.29 10.10 29.54
C LEU A 310 -35.54 8.90 30.11
N VAL A 311 -35.50 8.71 31.43
CA VAL A 311 -34.79 7.57 32.03
C VAL A 311 -35.56 6.27 31.78
N GLU A 312 -34.92 5.36 31.04
CA GLU A 312 -35.42 4.02 30.78
C GLU A 312 -34.69 3.00 31.66
N VAL A 313 -35.44 2.15 32.36
CA VAL A 313 -34.89 1.09 33.22
C VAL A 313 -35.34 -0.26 32.67
N ILE A 314 -34.38 -1.14 32.40
CA ILE A 314 -34.59 -2.45 31.78
C ILE A 314 -34.56 -3.52 32.86
N TYR A 315 -35.58 -4.39 32.84
CA TYR A 315 -35.68 -5.54 33.73
C TYR A 315 -35.86 -6.82 32.92
N LEU A 316 -35.33 -7.93 33.44
CA LEU A 316 -35.59 -9.27 32.93
C LEU A 316 -36.87 -9.83 33.57
N THR A 317 -37.78 -10.29 32.72
CA THR A 317 -38.95 -11.08 33.16
C THR A 317 -38.51 -12.41 33.79
N PRO A 318 -39.37 -13.11 34.56
CA PRO A 318 -39.08 -14.48 35.01
C PRO A 318 -38.76 -15.48 33.89
N GLY A 319 -39.14 -15.16 32.65
CA GLY A 319 -38.86 -15.95 31.44
C GLY A 319 -37.50 -15.64 30.79
N GLY A 320 -36.82 -14.57 31.21
CA GLY A 320 -35.53 -14.13 30.69
C GLY A 320 -35.59 -13.12 29.53
N ASP A 321 -36.79 -12.64 29.18
CA ASP A 321 -36.96 -11.57 28.19
C ASP A 321 -36.74 -10.19 28.82
N GLU A 322 -36.12 -9.27 28.09
CA GLU A 322 -35.92 -7.86 28.50
C GLU A 322 -37.20 -7.03 28.28
N GLU A 323 -37.63 -6.30 29.31
CA GLU A 323 -38.74 -5.34 29.25
C GLU A 323 -38.28 -3.99 29.82
N THR A 324 -38.62 -2.90 29.11
CA THR A 324 -38.28 -1.53 29.48
C THR A 324 -39.40 -0.88 30.28
N PHE A 325 -39.04 -0.22 31.36
CA PHE A 325 -39.92 0.50 32.27
C PHE A 325 -39.43 1.94 32.48
N SER A 326 -40.35 2.80 32.89
CA SER A 326 -40.02 4.15 33.34
C SER A 326 -39.69 4.14 34.84
N ILE A 327 -38.86 5.07 35.31
CA ILE A 327 -38.55 5.23 36.74
C ILE A 327 -39.80 5.46 37.61
N TYR A 328 -40.88 6.02 37.03
CA TYR A 328 -42.14 6.24 37.74
C TYR A 328 -42.97 4.96 37.90
N ASN A 329 -42.76 3.96 37.05
CA ASN A 329 -43.62 2.78 36.98
C ASN A 329 -42.77 1.53 36.73
N ARG A 330 -42.39 0.88 37.83
CA ARG A 330 -41.47 -0.26 37.87
C ARG A 330 -42.23 -1.57 38.10
N PRO A 331 -41.70 -2.71 37.60
CA PRO A 331 -42.35 -4.00 37.74
C PRO A 331 -42.36 -4.48 39.20
N ASP A 332 -43.07 -5.57 39.48
CA ASP A 332 -43.06 -6.20 40.80
C ASP A 332 -41.76 -6.98 41.07
N GLU A 333 -41.61 -7.49 42.30
CA GLU A 333 -40.40 -8.20 42.77
C GLU A 333 -40.07 -9.49 42.01
N THR A 334 -40.91 -9.94 41.07
CA THR A 334 -40.62 -11.13 40.25
C THR A 334 -39.65 -10.83 39.11
N TYR A 335 -39.46 -9.56 38.77
CA TYR A 335 -38.54 -9.10 37.74
C TYR A 335 -37.13 -8.84 38.32
N MET A 336 -36.11 -9.09 37.52
CA MET A 336 -34.71 -8.85 37.90
C MET A 336 -34.18 -7.60 37.20
N TRP A 337 -33.59 -6.67 37.95
CA TRP A 337 -32.94 -5.50 37.37
C TRP A 337 -31.82 -5.92 36.40
N PHE A 338 -31.72 -5.26 35.25
CA PHE A 338 -30.73 -5.56 34.22
C PHE A 338 -29.84 -4.37 33.90
N ASP A 339 -30.43 -3.26 33.46
CA ASP A 339 -29.70 -2.07 33.04
C ASP A 339 -30.58 -0.81 33.07
N ALA A 340 -30.00 0.37 32.87
CA ALA A 340 -30.74 1.61 32.67
C ALA A 340 -30.00 2.54 31.71
N PHE A 341 -30.76 3.27 30.90
CA PHE A 341 -30.22 4.17 29.89
C PHE A 341 -30.91 5.53 29.92
N TYR A 342 -30.15 6.58 29.64
CA TYR A 342 -30.66 7.93 29.41
C TYR A 342 -30.38 8.31 27.94
N PRO A 343 -31.40 8.43 27.09
CA PRO A 343 -31.23 8.84 25.71
C PRO A 343 -30.79 10.29 25.66
N THR A 344 -29.51 10.53 25.41
CA THR A 344 -29.01 11.86 25.08
C THR A 344 -29.32 12.17 23.62
N GLU A 345 -29.89 13.36 23.35
CA GLU A 345 -29.98 13.91 21.99
C GLU A 345 -28.60 14.36 21.50
N SER A 346 -27.61 13.46 21.49
CA SER A 346 -26.41 13.62 20.67
C SER A 346 -26.70 12.98 19.32
N SER A 347 -27.66 13.56 18.58
CA SER A 347 -27.96 13.19 17.20
C SER A 347 -27.02 13.86 16.19
N GLY A 348 -25.74 13.97 16.55
CA GLY A 348 -24.66 14.20 15.62
C GLY A 348 -23.73 13.01 15.77
N ALA A 349 -23.46 12.27 14.69
CA ALA A 349 -22.43 11.25 14.73
C ALA A 349 -21.15 11.94 15.24
N ALA A 350 -20.66 11.55 16.42
CA ALA A 350 -19.39 12.03 16.91
C ALA A 350 -18.36 11.77 15.81
N ILE A 351 -17.54 12.77 15.50
CA ILE A 351 -16.48 12.59 14.49
C ILE A 351 -15.39 11.78 15.19
N PRO A 352 -15.16 10.52 14.78
CA PRO A 352 -14.33 9.61 15.53
C PRO A 352 -12.85 9.86 15.16
N TYR A 353 -12.34 11.04 15.52
CA TYR A 353 -10.96 11.42 15.23
C TYR A 353 -10.00 10.42 15.86
N GLY A 354 -9.08 9.89 15.05
CA GLY A 354 -8.16 8.84 15.46
C GLY A 354 -8.75 7.42 15.52
N GLU A 355 -10.04 7.22 15.20
CA GLU A 355 -10.58 5.87 14.99
C GLU A 355 -10.49 5.47 13.52
N ASP A 356 -10.30 4.18 13.28
CA ASP A 356 -10.29 3.63 11.94
C ASP A 356 -11.72 3.54 11.39
N ILE A 357 -12.02 4.35 10.36
CA ILE A 357 -13.31 4.36 9.66
C ILE A 357 -13.27 3.60 8.32
N THR A 358 -12.23 2.80 8.07
CA THR A 358 -12.00 2.16 6.76
C THR A 358 -13.19 1.32 6.29
N ASP A 359 -13.72 0.46 7.15
CA ASP A 359 -14.86 -0.41 6.79
C ASP A 359 -16.11 0.40 6.44
N LEU A 360 -16.36 1.49 7.16
CA LEU A 360 -17.46 2.42 6.86
C LEU A 360 -17.30 3.04 5.46
N VAL A 361 -16.09 3.52 5.16
CA VAL A 361 -15.77 4.18 3.89
C VAL A 361 -15.84 3.21 2.72
N LEU A 362 -15.32 1.99 2.89
CA LEU A 362 -15.24 1.02 1.82
C LEU A 362 -16.56 0.26 1.59
N ALA A 363 -17.45 0.22 2.58
CA ALA A 363 -18.80 -0.34 2.45
C ALA A 363 -19.81 0.63 1.81
N ASP A 364 -19.51 1.94 1.76
CA ASP A 364 -20.38 2.92 1.11
C ASP A 364 -20.36 2.75 -0.42
N GLU A 365 -21.56 2.67 -1.01
CA GLU A 365 -21.77 2.53 -2.46
C GLU A 365 -21.56 3.84 -3.25
N GLY A 366 -21.38 4.96 -2.54
CA GLY A 366 -21.14 6.29 -3.08
C GLY A 366 -19.81 6.46 -3.80
N TYR A 367 -19.62 7.66 -4.39
CA TYR A 367 -18.34 8.05 -4.96
C TYR A 367 -17.45 8.68 -3.91
N TYR A 368 -16.16 8.31 -3.95
CA TYR A 368 -15.11 8.90 -3.14
C TYR A 368 -14.01 9.44 -4.03
N PHE A 369 -13.57 10.66 -3.76
CA PHE A 369 -12.27 11.13 -4.20
C PHE A 369 -11.29 11.04 -3.04
N PHE A 370 -10.23 10.24 -3.22
CA PHE A 370 -9.08 10.26 -2.34
C PHE A 370 -7.98 11.10 -2.97
N LEU A 371 -7.67 12.22 -2.32
CA LEU A 371 -6.47 13.00 -2.57
C LEU A 371 -5.34 12.42 -1.74
N VAL A 372 -4.43 11.69 -2.37
CA VAL A 372 -3.27 11.13 -1.69
C VAL A 372 -2.13 12.14 -1.71
N MET A 373 -1.73 12.58 -0.52
CA MET A 373 -0.55 13.39 -0.28
C MET A 373 0.30 12.68 0.75
N THR A 374 1.27 11.84 0.35
CA THR A 374 2.03 11.02 1.31
C THR A 374 2.62 11.87 2.45
N HIS A 375 3.21 13.00 2.12
CA HIS A 375 3.54 14.07 3.07
C HIS A 375 3.14 15.40 2.45
N VAL A 376 2.50 16.27 3.24
CA VAL A 376 1.89 17.52 2.72
C VAL A 376 2.93 18.60 2.42
N ASP A 377 4.09 18.56 3.07
CA ASP A 377 5.23 19.46 2.89
C ASP A 377 5.97 19.21 1.55
N ASP A 378 6.03 17.94 1.13
CA ASP A 378 6.61 17.52 -0.15
C ASP A 378 5.62 17.63 -1.33
N ALA A 379 4.37 18.00 -1.08
CA ALA A 379 3.32 18.01 -2.09
C ALA A 379 3.56 19.12 -3.15
N LYS A 380 3.43 18.77 -4.43
CA LYS A 380 3.52 19.77 -5.51
C LYS A 380 2.33 20.72 -5.47
N THR A 381 2.60 21.99 -5.20
CA THR A 381 1.57 23.03 -4.99
C THR A 381 0.91 23.57 -6.27
N LYS A 382 1.50 23.31 -7.44
CA LYS A 382 1.11 23.94 -8.72
C LYS A 382 -0.38 23.81 -9.07
N ASN A 383 -1.03 22.72 -8.69
CA ASN A 383 -2.41 22.41 -9.06
C ASN A 383 -3.35 22.33 -7.84
N LEU A 384 -2.97 22.90 -6.70
CA LEU A 384 -3.82 22.90 -5.50
C LEU A 384 -5.13 23.64 -5.69
N ASP A 385 -5.14 24.79 -6.39
CA ASP A 385 -6.37 25.53 -6.71
C ASP A 385 -7.39 24.65 -7.42
N ARG A 386 -6.94 23.87 -8.41
CA ARG A 386 -7.78 22.92 -9.16
C ARG A 386 -8.29 21.78 -8.28
N ILE A 387 -7.49 21.33 -7.31
CA ILE A 387 -7.90 20.32 -6.34
C ILE A 387 -8.98 20.89 -5.40
N ASN A 388 -8.82 22.14 -4.95
CA ASN A 388 -9.82 22.84 -4.14
C ASN A 388 -11.14 23.04 -4.92
N GLU A 389 -11.08 23.36 -6.21
CA GLU A 389 -12.27 23.43 -7.08
C GLU A 389 -13.01 22.09 -7.17
N ILE A 390 -12.27 20.98 -7.31
CA ILE A 390 -12.86 19.63 -7.31
C ILE A 390 -13.47 19.30 -5.95
N ALA A 391 -12.79 19.61 -4.84
CA ALA A 391 -13.30 19.37 -3.51
C ALA A 391 -14.59 20.17 -3.24
N ALA A 392 -14.64 21.45 -3.65
CA ALA A 392 -15.84 22.28 -3.55
C ALA A 392 -17.00 21.74 -4.42
N PHE A 393 -16.70 21.24 -5.62
CA PHE A 393 -17.68 20.53 -6.44
C PHE A 393 -18.21 19.28 -5.76
N CYS A 394 -17.33 18.48 -5.13
CA CYS A 394 -17.73 17.28 -4.41
C CYS A 394 -18.68 17.60 -3.26
N GLN A 395 -18.45 18.69 -2.52
CA GLN A 395 -19.39 19.16 -1.49
C GLN A 395 -20.78 19.48 -2.06
N THR A 396 -20.83 20.09 -3.26
CA THR A 396 -22.10 20.48 -3.91
C THR A 396 -22.88 19.27 -4.43
N GLU A 397 -22.19 18.29 -5.02
CA GLU A 397 -22.79 17.07 -5.57
C GLU A 397 -22.92 15.92 -4.55
N VAL A 398 -22.61 16.19 -3.27
CA VAL A 398 -22.65 15.20 -2.17
C VAL A 398 -21.74 13.99 -2.43
N ILE A 399 -20.58 14.24 -3.05
CA ILE A 399 -19.49 13.28 -3.25
C ILE A 399 -18.50 13.45 -2.11
N LYS A 400 -18.02 12.35 -1.54
CA LYS A 400 -17.04 12.39 -0.44
C LYS A 400 -15.64 12.69 -0.99
N PHE A 401 -14.91 13.60 -0.35
CA PHE A 401 -13.55 13.99 -0.75
C PHE A 401 -12.62 13.97 0.46
N TYR A 402 -11.67 13.05 0.49
CA TYR A 402 -10.76 12.84 1.62
C TYR A 402 -9.31 13.04 1.20
N CYS A 403 -8.54 13.79 1.99
CA CYS A 403 -7.09 13.88 1.83
C CYS A 403 -6.42 12.82 2.70
N LEU A 404 -5.80 11.81 2.10
CA LEU A 404 -5.06 10.76 2.81
C LEU A 404 -3.57 11.13 2.87
N THR A 405 -3.00 11.15 4.07
CA THR A 405 -1.61 11.56 4.33
C THR A 405 -0.97 10.79 5.47
N ALA A 406 0.35 10.68 5.47
CA ALA A 406 1.13 10.18 6.61
C ALA A 406 1.69 11.34 7.46
N SER A 407 1.40 12.59 7.10
CA SER A 407 1.80 13.77 7.86
C SER A 407 1.07 13.87 9.20
N ASN A 408 1.77 14.40 10.19
CA ASN A 408 1.20 14.66 11.52
C ASN A 408 0.33 15.93 11.53
N ALA A 409 -0.41 16.14 12.62
CA ALA A 409 -1.32 17.27 12.77
C ALA A 409 -0.61 18.64 12.68
N GLU A 410 0.65 18.76 13.11
CA GLU A 410 1.41 20.01 13.04
C GLU A 410 1.76 20.38 11.60
N GLU A 411 2.24 19.42 10.81
CA GLU A 411 2.53 19.58 9.38
C GLU A 411 1.26 19.94 8.60
N ILE A 412 0.14 19.29 8.92
CA ILE A 412 -1.16 19.58 8.30
C ILE A 412 -1.63 20.99 8.67
N ALA A 413 -1.50 21.42 9.92
CA ALA A 413 -1.88 22.76 10.35
C ALA A 413 -1.08 23.85 9.61
N GLU A 414 0.22 23.64 9.38
CA GLU A 414 1.04 24.55 8.58
C GLU A 414 0.62 24.58 7.10
N PHE A 415 0.32 23.40 6.54
CA PHE A 415 -0.20 23.30 5.18
C PHE A 415 -1.54 24.03 5.01
N VAL A 416 -2.47 23.83 5.95
CA VAL A 416 -3.79 24.47 5.97
C VAL A 416 -3.65 25.99 6.00
N LYS A 417 -2.82 26.51 6.91
CA LYS A 417 -2.57 27.96 7.05
C LYS A 417 -2.04 28.60 5.77
N THR A 418 -1.28 27.83 4.99
CA THR A 418 -0.61 28.33 3.79
C THR A 418 -1.47 28.21 2.54
N ASN A 419 -2.26 27.15 2.42
CA ASN A 419 -2.93 26.76 1.18
C ASN A 419 -4.46 26.83 1.21
N ASP A 420 -5.06 27.08 2.39
CA ASP A 420 -6.53 27.21 2.58
C ASP A 420 -7.33 26.09 1.89
N PRO A 421 -7.04 24.81 2.18
CA PRO A 421 -7.77 23.69 1.60
C PRO A 421 -9.23 23.69 2.05
N VAL A 422 -10.10 23.08 1.25
CA VAL A 422 -11.54 22.94 1.54
C VAL A 422 -11.95 21.48 1.80
N TYR A 423 -11.01 20.66 2.27
CA TYR A 423 -11.18 19.23 2.47
C TYR A 423 -10.54 18.74 3.77
N ASP A 424 -11.08 17.66 4.32
CA ASP A 424 -10.57 17.07 5.56
C ASP A 424 -9.40 16.11 5.31
N PHE A 425 -8.60 15.91 6.36
CA PHE A 425 -7.39 15.08 6.34
C PHE A 425 -7.60 13.79 7.14
N TYR A 426 -7.01 12.72 6.64
CA TYR A 426 -7.07 11.38 7.22
C TYR A 426 -5.68 10.76 7.19
N ASN A 427 -5.32 10.06 8.26
CA ASN A 427 -4.06 9.34 8.37
C ASN A 427 -4.16 7.99 7.64
N THR A 428 -3.09 7.65 6.93
CA THR A 428 -2.87 6.35 6.32
C THR A 428 -1.37 6.09 6.24
N ASP A 429 -0.95 4.84 6.36
CA ASP A 429 0.46 4.45 6.28
C ASP A 429 1.17 4.97 5.00
N PRO A 430 2.39 5.53 5.09
CA PRO A 430 3.10 6.11 3.95
C PRO A 430 3.49 5.10 2.87
N ILE A 431 3.75 3.83 3.22
CA ILE A 431 4.03 2.75 2.25
C ILE A 431 2.75 2.45 1.48
N THR A 432 1.62 2.36 2.18
CA THR A 432 0.29 2.23 1.57
C THR A 432 0.02 3.37 0.61
N LEU A 433 0.19 4.63 1.01
CA LEU A 433 -0.05 5.80 0.14
C LEU A 433 0.83 5.81 -1.12
N LYS A 434 2.13 5.49 -0.97
CA LYS A 434 3.08 5.34 -2.11
C LYS A 434 2.68 4.19 -3.03
N THR A 435 1.99 3.19 -2.52
CA THR A 435 1.48 2.04 -3.28
C THR A 435 0.14 2.35 -3.95
N VAL A 436 -0.72 3.16 -3.32
CA VAL A 436 -1.97 3.66 -3.91
C VAL A 436 -1.65 4.49 -5.15
N VAL A 437 -0.77 5.49 -5.09
CA VAL A 437 -0.48 6.32 -6.26
C VAL A 437 0.97 6.84 -6.27
N ARG A 438 1.66 6.73 -7.43
CA ARG A 438 3.04 7.20 -7.61
C ARG A 438 3.08 8.72 -7.86
N SER A 439 2.36 9.49 -7.06
CA SER A 439 2.29 10.94 -7.21
C SER A 439 1.98 11.61 -5.88
N ASN A 440 2.60 12.76 -5.62
CA ASN A 440 2.32 13.61 -4.46
C ASN A 440 2.10 15.08 -4.94
N PRO A 441 0.86 15.61 -4.95
CA PRO A 441 -0.40 14.90 -4.71
C PRO A 441 -0.77 13.92 -5.85
N GLY A 442 -1.62 12.95 -5.58
CA GLY A 442 -2.30 12.12 -6.57
C GLY A 442 -3.79 12.04 -6.25
N LEU A 443 -4.66 12.06 -7.26
CA LEU A 443 -6.11 11.98 -7.08
C LEU A 443 -6.59 10.59 -7.50
N VAL A 444 -7.44 9.97 -6.71
CA VAL A 444 -8.02 8.65 -6.96
C VAL A 444 -9.54 8.76 -6.84
N LEU A 445 -10.27 8.24 -7.83
CA LEU A 445 -11.73 8.15 -7.80
C LEU A 445 -12.12 6.71 -7.51
N LEU A 446 -13.00 6.52 -6.54
CA LEU A 446 -13.54 5.23 -6.14
C LEU A 446 -15.07 5.22 -6.19
N LYS A 447 -15.63 4.03 -6.34
CA LYS A 447 -17.06 3.74 -6.14
C LYS A 447 -17.22 2.33 -5.62
N ASN A 448 -17.98 2.15 -4.54
CA ASN A 448 -18.21 0.84 -3.93
C ASN A 448 -16.90 0.06 -3.72
N GLY A 449 -15.94 0.68 -3.04
CA GLY A 449 -14.58 0.15 -2.80
C GLY A 449 -13.69 -0.03 -4.04
N THR A 450 -14.19 0.22 -5.27
CA THR A 450 -13.48 -0.04 -6.52
C THR A 450 -12.82 1.22 -7.06
N ILE A 451 -11.53 1.14 -7.41
CA ILE A 451 -10.80 2.25 -8.02
C ILE A 451 -11.22 2.40 -9.48
N ILE A 452 -11.85 3.52 -9.81
CA ILE A 452 -12.36 3.81 -11.15
C ILE A 452 -11.32 4.56 -12.00
N ASP A 453 -10.60 5.53 -11.42
CA ASP A 453 -9.61 6.32 -12.15
C ASP A 453 -8.58 6.96 -11.21
N LYS A 454 -7.43 7.36 -11.78
CA LYS A 454 -6.30 7.91 -11.06
C LYS A 454 -5.61 9.01 -11.87
N TRP A 455 -5.22 10.08 -11.19
CA TRP A 455 -4.48 11.19 -11.77
C TRP A 455 -3.24 11.52 -10.95
N SER A 456 -2.14 11.80 -11.64
CA SER A 456 -0.96 12.41 -11.04
C SER A 456 -1.19 13.90 -10.79
N SER A 457 -0.26 14.50 -10.04
CA SER A 457 -0.23 15.92 -9.74
C SER A 457 -0.25 16.79 -11.00
N LYS A 458 0.14 16.26 -12.16
CA LYS A 458 0.28 17.01 -13.42
C LYS A 458 -0.98 16.99 -14.28
N ASN A 459 -1.79 15.93 -14.17
CA ASN A 459 -2.94 15.67 -15.02
C ASN A 459 -4.26 15.57 -14.23
N ILE A 460 -4.35 16.24 -13.08
CA ILE A 460 -5.61 16.47 -12.36
C ILE A 460 -6.67 16.99 -13.35
N PRO A 461 -7.90 16.43 -13.37
CA PRO A 461 -8.97 16.81 -14.31
C PRO A 461 -9.57 18.18 -13.99
N ASP A 462 -10.24 18.80 -14.96
CA ASP A 462 -10.91 20.08 -14.71
C ASP A 462 -12.25 19.79 -14.05
N VAL A 463 -12.72 20.67 -13.17
CA VAL A 463 -14.05 20.48 -12.57
C VAL A 463 -15.14 20.39 -13.66
N ASN A 464 -14.96 21.09 -14.79
CA ASN A 464 -15.87 21.02 -15.93
C ASN A 464 -15.86 19.65 -16.62
N ASP A 465 -14.76 18.91 -16.54
CA ASP A 465 -14.69 17.54 -17.05
C ASP A 465 -15.53 16.60 -16.18
N LEU A 466 -15.56 16.83 -14.86
CA LEU A 466 -16.28 16.02 -13.86
C LEU A 466 -17.80 16.17 -13.88
N ASN A 467 -18.34 17.20 -14.53
CA ASN A 467 -19.78 17.43 -14.70
C ASN A 467 -20.49 16.39 -15.60
N LYS A 468 -19.76 15.41 -16.14
CA LYS A 468 -20.30 14.27 -16.90
C LYS A 468 -20.37 13.06 -15.96
N ASP A 469 -21.17 12.07 -16.32
CA ASP A 469 -21.17 10.77 -15.63
C ASP A 469 -19.70 10.32 -15.37
N LEU A 470 -19.31 10.28 -14.10
CA LEU A 470 -17.93 10.04 -13.68
C LEU A 470 -17.41 8.68 -14.18
N MET A 471 -18.32 7.71 -14.39
CA MET A 471 -17.99 6.43 -15.01
C MET A 471 -17.73 6.57 -16.51
N ALA A 472 -18.48 7.43 -17.20
CA ALA A 472 -18.24 7.71 -18.61
C ALA A 472 -16.93 8.51 -18.81
N LEU A 473 -16.59 9.39 -17.86
CA LEU A 473 -15.32 10.11 -17.84
C LEU A 473 -14.14 9.14 -17.75
N SER A 474 -14.15 8.20 -16.80
CA SER A 474 -13.06 7.25 -16.62
C SER A 474 -12.86 6.33 -17.81
N ILE A 475 -13.94 5.87 -18.44
CA ILE A 475 -13.85 5.07 -19.67
C ILE A 475 -13.18 5.89 -20.79
N THR A 476 -13.48 7.18 -20.88
CA THR A 476 -12.92 8.05 -21.91
C THR A 476 -11.45 8.38 -21.65
N SER A 477 -11.07 8.68 -20.41
CA SER A 477 -9.68 8.94 -20.00
C SER A 477 -8.81 7.70 -20.22
N GLN A 478 -9.28 6.53 -19.79
CA GLN A 478 -8.61 5.25 -19.97
C GLN A 478 -8.42 4.91 -21.45
N ARG A 479 -9.43 5.14 -22.30
CA ARG A 479 -9.28 4.96 -23.76
C ARG A 479 -8.24 5.89 -24.36
N ALA A 480 -8.21 7.16 -23.97
CA ALA A 480 -7.24 8.11 -24.51
C ALA A 480 -5.79 7.77 -24.11
N VAL A 481 -5.59 7.31 -22.87
CA VAL A 481 -4.29 6.82 -22.40
C VAL A 481 -3.93 5.52 -23.12
N ALA A 482 -4.87 4.58 -23.23
CA ALA A 482 -4.66 3.32 -23.94
C ALA A 482 -4.29 3.56 -25.41
N GLU A 483 -4.96 4.45 -26.14
CA GLU A 483 -4.66 4.74 -27.55
C GLU A 483 -3.27 5.35 -27.74
N ASN A 484 -2.88 6.32 -26.91
CA ASN A 484 -1.55 6.94 -26.98
C ASN A 484 -0.41 5.99 -26.60
N THR A 485 -0.65 5.07 -25.66
CA THR A 485 0.34 4.07 -25.24
C THR A 485 0.33 2.82 -26.15
N LEU A 486 -0.81 2.46 -26.75
CA LEU A 486 -0.94 1.40 -27.77
C LEU A 486 -0.08 1.69 -28.99
N ALA A 487 -0.07 2.94 -29.48
CA ALA A 487 0.68 3.28 -30.68
C ALA A 487 2.20 3.02 -30.49
N LEU A 488 2.73 3.36 -29.31
CA LEU A 488 4.13 3.14 -28.98
C LEU A 488 4.43 1.67 -28.68
N THR A 489 3.54 0.98 -27.94
CA THR A 489 3.71 -0.45 -27.66
C THR A 489 3.57 -1.30 -28.92
N TYR A 490 2.69 -0.96 -29.87
CA TYR A 490 2.63 -1.58 -31.19
C TYR A 490 3.85 -1.25 -32.03
N ALA A 491 4.37 -0.04 -31.99
CA ALA A 491 5.64 0.29 -32.65
C ALA A 491 6.79 -0.57 -32.08
N LEU A 492 6.81 -0.80 -30.76
CA LEU A 492 7.79 -1.63 -30.09
C LEU A 492 7.64 -3.12 -30.38
N ALA A 493 6.40 -3.63 -30.35
CA ALA A 493 6.07 -4.98 -30.74
C ALA A 493 6.43 -5.22 -32.21
N LEU A 494 6.16 -4.26 -33.09
CA LEU A 494 6.55 -4.31 -34.49
C LEU A 494 8.08 -4.31 -34.64
N LEU A 495 8.81 -3.47 -33.92
CA LEU A 495 10.28 -3.47 -33.95
C LEU A 495 10.88 -4.80 -33.43
N LEU A 496 10.32 -5.35 -32.35
CA LEU A 496 10.67 -6.66 -31.82
C LEU A 496 10.40 -7.75 -32.86
N LEU A 497 9.23 -7.72 -33.51
CA LEU A 497 8.81 -8.70 -34.51
C LEU A 497 9.64 -8.58 -35.80
N MET A 498 9.97 -7.36 -36.23
CA MET A 498 10.91 -7.10 -37.33
C MET A 498 12.31 -7.60 -37.00
N ALA A 499 12.78 -7.45 -35.76
CA ALA A 499 14.08 -7.94 -35.36
C ALA A 499 14.11 -9.48 -35.23
N ILE A 500 13.04 -10.11 -34.72
CA ILE A 500 12.86 -11.56 -34.73
C ILE A 500 12.82 -12.08 -36.16
N PHE A 501 12.02 -11.46 -37.04
CA PHE A 501 11.94 -11.80 -38.44
C PHE A 501 13.29 -11.65 -39.13
N HIS A 502 14.02 -10.57 -38.87
CA HIS A 502 15.35 -10.36 -39.42
C HIS A 502 16.35 -11.42 -38.92
N ILE A 503 16.31 -11.78 -37.63
CA ILE A 503 17.13 -12.87 -37.06
C ILE A 503 16.81 -14.18 -37.77
N PHE A 504 15.53 -14.51 -37.91
CA PHE A 504 15.08 -15.73 -38.56
C PHE A 504 15.47 -15.77 -40.04
N TYR A 505 15.26 -14.68 -40.77
CA TYR A 505 15.66 -14.50 -42.16
C TYR A 505 17.18 -14.66 -42.33
N THR A 506 17.97 -14.03 -41.45
CA THR A 506 19.43 -14.11 -41.51
C THR A 506 19.95 -15.51 -41.15
N TRP A 507 19.29 -16.19 -40.21
CA TRP A 507 19.55 -17.58 -39.88
C TRP A 507 19.21 -18.51 -41.06
N MET A 508 18.09 -18.27 -41.74
CA MET A 508 17.71 -19.02 -42.93
C MET A 508 18.71 -18.82 -44.08
N LEU A 509 19.19 -17.59 -44.30
CA LEU A 509 20.24 -17.29 -45.27
C LEU A 509 21.57 -17.99 -44.92
N GLN A 510 21.99 -17.94 -43.64
CA GLN A 510 23.24 -18.58 -43.20
C GLN A 510 23.23 -20.10 -43.33
N ASN A 511 22.07 -20.73 -43.16
CA ASN A 511 21.90 -22.17 -43.34
C ASN A 511 21.47 -22.58 -44.76
N LYS A 512 21.49 -21.63 -45.72
CA LYS A 512 21.14 -21.84 -47.13
C LYS A 512 19.72 -22.37 -47.39
N TYR A 513 18.78 -22.12 -46.48
CA TYR A 513 17.36 -22.44 -46.70
C TYR A 513 16.69 -21.46 -47.68
N ILE A 514 17.27 -20.28 -47.88
CA ILE A 514 16.83 -19.26 -48.83
C ILE A 514 18.06 -18.68 -49.52
N SER A 515 17.96 -18.33 -50.80
CA SER A 515 19.02 -17.64 -51.54
C SER A 515 18.95 -16.13 -51.35
N LYS A 516 20.11 -15.48 -51.38
CA LYS A 516 20.25 -14.01 -51.47
C LYS A 516 19.89 -13.57 -52.89
N ASN A 517 18.60 -13.50 -53.21
CA ASN A 517 18.11 -12.84 -54.42
C ASN A 517 17.42 -11.54 -54.05
#